data_AF-A0A529ZBV6-F1
#
_entry.id   AF-A0A529ZBV6-F1
#
_cell.length_a   1.000
_cell.length_b   1.000
_cell.length_c   1.000
_cell.angle_alpha   90.00
_cell.angle_beta   90.00
_cell.angle_gamma   90.00
#
_symmetry.space_group_name_H-M   'P 1'
#
loop_
_entity.id
_entity.type
_entity.pdbx_description
1 polymer ?
#
loop_
_entity_poly.entity_id
_entity_poly.type
_entity_poly.pdbx_seq_one_letter_code
_entity_poly.pdbx_strand_id
1 'polypeptide(L)' 'AEALDLLAEILGGGNRSRLYQELVVKQGIASDAAAYFQGTMLDDTNFAVYGAPRGDAKLADVEAAVDAEIARIVKD' A
#
# COMPACT_ATOMS: atom_id res chain seq x y z
N ALA A 1 12.80 -14.13 -3.38
CA ALA A 1 11.89 -13.34 -2.53
C ALA A 1 10.50 -13.19 -3.18
N GLU A 2 10.05 -14.23 -3.88
CA GLU A 2 8.86 -14.19 -4.77
C GLU A 2 7.54 -13.84 -4.06
N ALA A 3 7.38 -14.27 -2.80
CA ALA A 3 6.16 -14.01 -2.04
C ALA A 3 5.99 -12.52 -1.68
N LEU A 4 7.10 -11.79 -1.45
CA LEU A 4 7.06 -10.37 -1.12
C LEU A 4 6.85 -9.52 -2.38
N ASP A 5 7.40 -9.95 -3.52
CA ASP A 5 7.11 -9.35 -4.83
C ASP A 5 5.61 -9.47 -5.15
N LEU A 6 5.04 -10.66 -4.96
CA LEU A 6 3.60 -10.88 -5.15
C LEU A 6 2.74 -10.07 -4.16
N LEU A 7 3.17 -9.96 -2.91
CA LEU A 7 2.49 -9.13 -1.92
C LEU A 7 2.50 -7.65 -2.34
N ALA A 8 3.64 -7.13 -2.81
CA ALA A 8 3.74 -5.75 -3.28
C ALA A 8 2.80 -5.51 -4.46
N GLU A 9 2.74 -6.45 -5.41
CA GLU A 9 1.88 -6.33 -6.58
C GLU A 9 0.38 -6.36 -6.21
N ILE A 10 -0.03 -7.27 -5.31
CA ILE A 10 -1.42 -7.35 -4.84
C ILE A 10 -1.80 -6.10 -4.04
N LEU A 11 -0.92 -5.66 -3.15
CA LEU A 11 -1.18 -4.56 -2.23
C LEU A 11 -1.15 -3.21 -2.95
N GLY A 12 -0.22 -3.02 -3.89
CA GLY A 12 0.04 -1.71 -4.49
C GLY A 12 0.60 -1.67 -5.91
N GLY A 13 0.52 -2.75 -6.69
CA GLY A 13 1.07 -2.82 -8.06
C GLY A 13 0.43 -1.91 -9.12
N GLY A 14 -0.65 -1.20 -8.78
CA GLY A 14 -1.28 -0.24 -9.68
C GLY A 14 -2.75 0.00 -9.40
N ASN A 15 -3.51 0.49 -10.38
CA ASN A 15 -4.88 1.00 -10.17
C ASN A 15 -5.89 -0.07 -9.73
N ARG A 16 -5.58 -1.35 -9.90
CA ARG A 16 -6.43 -2.48 -9.43
C ARG A 16 -5.95 -3.07 -8.11
N SER A 17 -4.86 -2.57 -7.56
CA SER A 17 -4.33 -3.00 -6.28
C SER A 17 -5.27 -2.67 -5.14
N ARG A 18 -5.12 -3.39 -4.03
CA ARG A 18 -5.99 -3.22 -2.86
C ARG A 18 -5.90 -1.80 -2.28
N LEU A 19 -4.68 -1.26 -2.11
CA LEU A 19 -4.49 0.10 -1.59
C LEU A 19 -5.11 1.16 -2.49
N TYR A 20 -4.92 1.05 -3.81
CA TYR A 20 -5.52 2.02 -4.73
C TYR A 20 -7.06 1.97 -4.70
N GLN A 21 -7.63 0.76 -4.76
CA GLN A 21 -9.08 0.61 -4.73
C GLN A 21 -9.70 1.10 -3.41
N GLU A 22 -9.03 0.86 -2.29
CA GLU A 22 -9.56 1.22 -0.98
C GLU A 22 -9.35 2.72 -0.67
N LEU A 23 -8.11 3.21 -0.74
CA LEU A 23 -7.75 4.55 -0.29
C LEU A 23 -8.07 5.64 -1.32
N VAL A 24 -7.90 5.34 -2.62
CA VAL A 24 -8.10 6.31 -3.70
C VAL A 24 -9.53 6.28 -4.24
N VAL A 25 -10.08 5.08 -4.47
CA VAL A 25 -11.41 4.95 -5.11
C VAL A 25 -12.56 4.97 -4.10
N LYS A 26 -12.53 4.09 -3.08
CA LYS A 26 -13.66 3.97 -2.13
C LYS A 26 -13.67 5.06 -1.09
N GLN A 27 -12.53 5.30 -0.43
CA GLN A 27 -12.44 6.29 0.65
C GLN A 27 -12.14 7.69 0.11
N GLY A 28 -11.41 7.80 -1.00
CA GLY A 28 -11.06 9.09 -1.60
C GLY A 28 -10.13 9.95 -0.74
N ILE A 29 -9.44 9.34 0.25
CA ILE A 29 -8.56 10.01 1.21
C ILE A 29 -7.13 10.16 0.69
N ALA A 30 -6.76 9.40 -0.35
CA ALA A 30 -5.45 9.49 -0.98
C ALA A 30 -5.58 9.84 -2.46
N SER A 31 -4.64 10.64 -2.99
CA SER A 31 -4.50 10.89 -4.43
C SER A 31 -3.77 9.75 -5.13
N ASP A 32 -2.88 9.08 -4.41
CA ASP A 32 -2.17 7.90 -4.85
C ASP A 32 -1.81 7.03 -3.64
N ALA A 33 -1.74 5.72 -3.82
CA ALA A 33 -1.32 4.76 -2.80
C ALA A 33 -0.80 3.48 -3.45
N ALA A 34 0.40 3.05 -3.06
CA ALA A 34 1.04 1.87 -3.61
C ALA A 34 2.10 1.28 -2.68
N ALA A 35 2.58 0.10 -3.04
CA ALA A 35 3.50 -0.71 -2.26
C ALA A 35 4.55 -1.30 -3.21
N TYR A 36 5.79 -1.35 -2.76
CA TYR A 36 6.88 -1.91 -3.54
C TYR A 36 7.81 -2.69 -2.64
N PHE A 37 8.35 -3.77 -3.20
CA PHE A 37 9.39 -4.56 -2.58
C PHE A 37 10.68 -4.38 -3.38
N GLN A 38 11.76 -3.97 -2.71
CA GLN A 38 13.06 -3.78 -3.35
C GLN A 38 14.00 -4.93 -2.95
N GLY A 39 13.84 -6.07 -3.62
CA GLY A 39 14.56 -7.31 -3.32
C GLY A 39 16.01 -7.39 -3.82
N THR A 40 16.51 -6.38 -4.54
CA THR A 40 17.85 -6.36 -5.16
C THR A 40 18.89 -5.54 -4.40
N MET A 41 18.59 -5.09 -3.18
CA MET A 41 19.53 -4.32 -2.35
C MET A 41 20.67 -5.23 -1.85
N LEU A 42 21.88 -4.65 -1.75
CA LEU A 42 23.10 -5.36 -1.36
C LEU A 42 23.10 -5.81 0.13
N ASP A 43 22.24 -5.19 0.95
CA ASP A 43 22.09 -5.43 2.40
C ASP A 43 20.65 -5.94 2.73
N ASP A 44 19.84 -5.15 3.46
CA ASP A 44 18.49 -5.50 3.90
C ASP A 44 17.43 -5.26 2.80
N THR A 45 16.57 -6.25 2.54
CA THR A 45 15.43 -6.09 1.63
C THR A 45 14.35 -5.22 2.29
N ASN A 46 13.91 -4.16 1.61
CA ASN A 46 12.88 -3.25 2.13
C ASN A 46 11.53 -3.48 1.43
N PHE A 47 10.48 -3.64 2.23
CA PHE A 47 9.10 -3.54 1.79
C PHE A 47 8.54 -2.20 2.24
N ALA A 48 8.16 -1.36 1.28
CA ALA A 48 7.69 -0.02 1.56
C ALA A 48 6.30 0.21 0.99
N VAL A 49 5.51 0.98 1.72
CA VAL A 49 4.20 1.48 1.31
C VAL A 49 4.26 3.00 1.27
N TYR A 50 3.64 3.60 0.28
CA TYR A 50 3.52 5.03 0.18
C TYR A 50 2.08 5.43 -0.13
N GLY A 51 1.70 6.62 0.33
CA GLY A 51 0.40 7.21 0.07
C GLY A 51 0.46 8.72 0.19
N ALA A 52 -0.23 9.40 -0.72
CA ALA A 52 -0.33 10.85 -0.73
C ALA A 52 -1.74 11.26 -0.28
N PRO A 53 -1.91 11.89 0.89
CA PRO A 53 -3.21 12.36 1.36
C PRO A 53 -3.83 13.37 0.38
N ARG A 54 -5.16 13.37 0.26
CA ARG A 54 -5.92 14.25 -0.62
C ARG A 54 -7.02 14.99 0.12
N GLY A 55 -7.22 16.25 -0.25
CA GLY A 55 -8.29 17.09 0.29
C GLY A 55 -8.05 17.40 1.77
N ASP A 56 -9.04 17.10 2.60
CA ASP A 56 -8.98 17.35 4.05
C ASP A 56 -8.37 16.17 4.84
N ALA A 57 -8.00 15.08 4.16
CA ALA A 57 -7.41 13.90 4.79
C ALA A 57 -6.01 14.20 5.33
N LYS A 58 -5.72 13.70 6.53
CA LYS A 58 -4.40 13.79 7.15
C LYS A 58 -3.56 12.57 6.80
N LEU A 59 -2.25 12.71 6.98
CA LEU A 59 -1.32 11.59 6.84
C LEU A 59 -1.71 10.39 7.73
N ALA A 60 -2.15 10.67 8.96
CA ALA A 60 -2.60 9.64 9.90
C ALA A 60 -3.83 8.85 9.41
N ASP A 61 -4.72 9.47 8.62
CA ASP A 61 -5.89 8.78 8.07
C ASP A 61 -5.47 7.79 6.98
N VAL A 62 -4.50 8.18 6.14
CA VAL A 62 -3.89 7.32 5.12
C VAL A 62 -3.12 6.18 5.77
N GLU A 63 -2.33 6.46 6.80
CA GLU A 63 -1.57 5.45 7.56
C GLU A 63 -2.51 4.40 8.20
N ALA A 64 -3.56 4.84 8.89
CA ALA A 64 -4.55 3.94 9.48
C ALA A 64 -5.27 3.07 8.43
N ALA A 65 -5.56 3.63 7.24
CA ALA A 65 -6.19 2.87 6.16
C ALA A 65 -5.23 1.85 5.54
N VAL A 66 -3.94 2.17 5.40
CA VAL A 66 -2.89 1.24 4.99
C VAL A 66 -2.81 0.07 5.99
N ASP A 67 -2.73 0.36 7.29
CA ASP A 67 -2.65 -0.66 8.33
C ASP A 67 -3.87 -1.59 8.32
N ALA A 68 -5.06 -1.04 8.07
CA ALA A 68 -6.29 -1.81 7.95
C ALA A 68 -6.31 -2.73 6.73
N GLU A 69 -5.66 -2.35 5.62
CA GLU A 69 -5.52 -3.21 4.45
C GLU A 69 -4.49 -4.33 4.68
N ILE A 70 -3.35 -4.01 5.30
CA ILE A 70 -2.33 -4.99 5.68
C ILE A 70 -2.93 -6.03 6.65
N ALA A 71 -3.66 -5.57 7.68
CA ALA A 71 -4.31 -6.45 8.64
C ALA A 71 -5.40 -7.35 8.01
N ARG A 72 -6.01 -6.92 6.90
CA ARG A 72 -6.93 -7.77 6.12
C ARG A 72 -6.19 -8.87 5.38
N ILE A 73 -5.08 -8.56 4.73
CA ILE A 73 -4.26 -9.56 4.03
C ILE A 73 -3.73 -10.63 5.00
N VAL A 74 -3.34 -10.25 6.21
CA VAL A 74 -2.88 -11.21 7.24
C VAL A 74 -3.97 -12.22 7.65
N LYS A 75 -5.25 -11.86 7.48
CA LYS A 75 -6.40 -12.71 7.85
C LYS A 75 -6.94 -13.55 6.70
N ASP A 76 -6.64 -13.18 5.45
CA ASP A 76 -7.01 -13.90 4.23
C ASP A 76 -6.16 -15.18 4.08
#